data_AF-A0A7V0ZJ69-F1
#
_entry.id   AF-A0A7V0ZJ69-F1
#
_cell.length_a   1.000
_cell.length_b   1.000
_cell.length_c   1.000
_cell.angle_alpha   90.00
_cell.angle_beta   90.00
_cell.angle_gamma   90.00
#
_symmetry.space_group_name_H-M   'P 1'
#
loop_
_entity.id
_entity.type
_entity.pdbx_description
1 polymer ?
#
loop_
_entity_poly.entity_id
_entity_poly.type
_entity_poly.pdbx_seq_one_letter_code
_entity_poly.pdbx_strand_id
1 'polypeptide(L)'
;PGKRLKAVRLLQESAPQIEAQAVLVSAMLTDTNPGIRLRSIKILKNYEISELIINACIKILLEDENEAVRQQALEIISNHPMEKSLPVLQIVSVMDENEYIKAQAAMTLQSFRESVDPDAIEVK
;
A
#
# COMPACT_ATOMS: atom_id res chain seq x y z
N PRO A 1 -14.70 -35.58 -4.06
CA PRO A 1 -13.36 -35.96 -3.53
C PRO A 1 -12.20 -35.08 -4.06
N GLY A 2 -12.07 -34.88 -5.39
CA GLY A 2 -10.94 -34.14 -5.98
C GLY A 2 -10.83 -32.64 -5.64
N LYS A 3 -11.96 -31.93 -5.44
CA LYS A 3 -11.94 -30.49 -5.13
C LYS A 3 -11.30 -30.17 -3.77
N ARG A 4 -11.55 -31.00 -2.75
CA ARG A 4 -10.94 -30.84 -1.41
C ARG A 4 -9.45 -31.12 -1.43
N LEU A 5 -9.00 -32.15 -2.14
CA LEU A 5 -7.57 -32.45 -2.29
C LEU A 5 -6.82 -31.34 -3.03
N LYS A 6 -7.44 -30.77 -4.07
CA LYS A 6 -6.90 -29.59 -4.78
C LYS A 6 -6.78 -28.38 -3.84
N ALA A 7 -7.81 -28.13 -3.03
CA ALA A 7 -7.77 -27.04 -2.04
C ALA A 7 -6.66 -27.24 -0.99
N VAL A 8 -6.47 -28.45 -0.46
CA VAL A 8 -5.40 -28.76 0.51
C VAL A 8 -4.01 -28.54 -0.10
N ARG A 9 -3.79 -28.93 -1.36
CA ARG A 9 -2.50 -28.71 -2.04
C ARG A 9 -2.22 -27.23 -2.27
N LEU A 10 -3.22 -26.48 -2.74
CA LEU A 10 -3.11 -25.03 -2.88
C LEU A 10 -2.79 -24.36 -1.54
N LEU A 11 -3.44 -24.77 -0.45
CA LEU A 11 -3.15 -24.26 0.90
C LEU A 11 -1.71 -24.57 1.34
N GLN A 12 -1.22 -25.79 1.07
CA GLN A 12 0.15 -26.18 1.41
C GLN A 12 1.20 -25.38 0.61
N GLU A 13 0.92 -25.06 -0.65
CA GLU A 13 1.80 -24.26 -1.51
C GLU A 13 1.78 -22.77 -1.12
N SER A 14 0.62 -22.25 -0.71
CA SER A 14 0.45 -20.83 -0.36
C SER A 14 0.88 -20.49 1.07
N ALA A 15 0.85 -21.44 2.01
CA ALA A 15 1.19 -21.18 3.41
C ALA A 15 2.56 -20.48 3.57
N PRO A 16 3.68 -21.00 3.03
CA PRO A 16 4.99 -20.35 3.13
C PRO A 16 5.01 -18.90 2.60
N GLN A 17 4.22 -18.61 1.57
CA GLN A 17 4.11 -17.28 1.00
C GLN A 17 3.34 -16.33 1.92
N ILE A 18 2.26 -16.80 2.55
CA ILE A 18 1.48 -16.05 3.54
C ILE A 18 2.34 -15.73 4.77
N GLU A 19 3.09 -16.71 5.28
CA GLU A 19 3.99 -16.49 6.42
C GLU A 19 5.10 -15.50 6.08
N ALA A 20 5.73 -15.63 4.89
CA ALA A 20 6.74 -14.67 4.44
C ALA A 20 6.16 -13.26 4.27
N GLN A 21 4.94 -13.13 3.73
CA GLN A 21 4.25 -11.84 3.59
C GLN A 21 4.02 -11.19 4.96
N ALA A 22 3.56 -11.95 5.96
CA ALA A 22 3.33 -11.45 7.31
C ALA A 22 4.63 -10.97 7.98
N VAL A 23 5.74 -11.71 7.82
CA VAL A 23 7.06 -11.31 8.33
C VAL A 23 7.55 -10.03 7.66
N LEU A 24 7.41 -9.93 6.34
CA LEU A 24 7.78 -8.72 5.60
C LEU A 24 6.94 -7.51 6.01
N VAL A 25 5.63 -7.67 6.18
CA VAL A 25 4.74 -6.60 6.68
C VAL A 25 5.15 -6.18 8.09
N SER A 26 5.46 -7.13 8.98
CA SER A 26 5.96 -6.84 10.32
C SER A 26 7.26 -6.02 10.29
N ALA A 27 8.23 -6.45 9.49
CA ALA A 27 9.50 -5.74 9.34
C ALA A 27 9.32 -4.37 8.68
N MET A 28 8.41 -4.25 7.72
CA MET A 28 8.04 -3.00 7.07
C MET A 28 7.49 -1.97 8.06
N LEU A 29 6.75 -2.41 9.07
CA LEU A 29 6.06 -1.53 10.03
C LEU A 29 6.87 -1.24 11.30
N THR A 30 7.76 -2.13 11.72
CA THR A 30 8.29 -2.11 13.10
C THR A 30 9.81 -2.09 13.19
N ASP A 31 10.53 -2.36 12.09
CA ASP A 31 11.99 -2.37 12.14
C ASP A 31 12.53 -0.95 12.35
N THR A 32 13.47 -0.80 13.27
CA THR A 32 14.06 0.51 13.60
C THR A 32 14.92 1.06 12.48
N ASN A 33 15.45 0.20 11.60
CA ASN A 33 16.27 0.60 10.47
C ASN A 33 15.39 0.92 9.24
N PRO A 34 15.36 2.18 8.76
CA PRO A 34 14.57 2.56 7.58
C PRO A 34 14.97 1.79 6.32
N GLY A 35 16.23 1.35 6.20
CA GLY A 35 16.69 0.53 5.08
C GLY A 35 16.04 -0.87 5.05
N ILE A 36 15.75 -1.46 6.22
CA ILE A 36 15.02 -2.73 6.32
C ILE A 36 13.56 -2.50 5.96
N ARG A 37 12.91 -1.46 6.51
CA ARG A 37 11.53 -1.10 6.16
C ARG A 37 11.37 -0.88 4.66
N LEU A 38 12.27 -0.10 4.07
CA LEU A 38 12.32 0.18 2.63
C LEU A 38 12.56 -1.08 1.79
N ARG A 39 13.40 -2.01 2.26
CA ARG A 39 13.62 -3.28 1.55
C ARG A 39 12.38 -4.16 1.62
N SER A 40 11.72 -4.22 2.77
CA SER A 40 10.49 -5.00 2.97
C SER A 40 9.37 -4.51 2.04
N ILE A 41 9.13 -3.21 1.96
CA ILE A 41 8.10 -2.65 1.07
C ILE A 41 8.41 -2.93 -0.41
N LYS A 42 9.70 -2.84 -0.81
CA LYS A 42 10.13 -3.17 -2.18
C LYS A 42 9.94 -4.64 -2.54
N ILE A 43 10.14 -5.55 -1.58
CA ILE A 43 9.87 -6.98 -1.79
C ILE A 43 8.36 -7.23 -1.89
N LEU A 44 7.56 -6.60 -1.01
CA LEU A 44 6.11 -6.73 -0.97
C LEU A 44 5.42 -6.28 -2.26
N LYS A 45 6.03 -5.38 -3.05
CA LYS A 45 5.54 -5.02 -4.40
C LYS A 45 5.44 -6.21 -5.37
N ASN A 46 6.18 -7.28 -5.13
CA ASN A 46 6.14 -8.50 -5.96
C ASN A 46 5.11 -9.52 -5.47
N TYR A 47 4.38 -9.22 -4.39
CA TYR A 47 3.31 -10.06 -3.88
C TYR A 47 1.97 -9.59 -4.45
N GLU A 48 0.94 -10.44 -4.34
CA GLU A 48 -0.43 -9.97 -4.52
C GLU A 48 -0.73 -8.90 -3.47
N ILE A 49 -1.10 -7.70 -3.94
CA ILE A 49 -1.38 -6.55 -3.08
C ILE A 49 -2.72 -6.73 -2.39
N SER A 50 -2.65 -7.27 -1.18
CA SER A 50 -3.79 -7.54 -0.32
C SER A 50 -4.16 -6.34 0.54
N GLU A 51 -5.34 -6.39 1.17
CA GLU A 51 -5.74 -5.38 2.16
C GLU A 51 -4.74 -5.24 3.31
N LEU A 52 -4.04 -6.33 3.68
CA LEU A 52 -3.01 -6.30 4.71
C LEU A 52 -1.86 -5.36 4.30
N ILE A 53 -1.38 -5.47 3.05
CA ILE A 53 -0.32 -4.61 2.53
C ILE A 53 -0.81 -3.16 2.45
N ILE A 54 -2.03 -2.92 1.97
CA ILE A 54 -2.60 -1.57 1.88
C ILE A 54 -2.75 -0.93 3.26
N ASN A 55 -3.30 -1.65 4.25
CA ASN A 55 -3.41 -1.14 5.62
C ASN A 55 -2.03 -0.78 6.21
N ALA A 56 -1.03 -1.59 5.91
CA ALA A 56 0.34 -1.33 6.35
C ALA A 56 0.96 -0.12 5.64
N CYS A 57 0.69 0.08 4.33
CA CYS A 57 1.10 1.28 3.60
C CYS A 57 0.41 2.54 4.15
N ILE A 58 -0.88 2.47 4.48
CA ILE A 58 -1.62 3.58 5.12
C ILE A 58 -0.93 3.98 6.43
N LYS A 59 -0.57 3.01 7.28
CA LYS A 59 0.13 3.27 8.54
C LYS A 59 1.48 3.95 8.31
N ILE A 60 2.25 3.49 7.32
CA ILE A 60 3.54 4.10 6.97
C ILE A 60 3.39 5.55 6.53
N LEU A 61 2.41 5.85 5.68
CA LEU A 61 2.19 7.22 5.22
C LEU A 61 1.87 8.19 6.36
N LEU A 62 1.24 7.71 7.43
CA LEU A 62 0.86 8.54 8.57
C LEU A 62 1.95 8.65 9.64
N GLU A 63 2.82 7.65 9.77
CA GLU A 63 3.67 7.50 10.97
C GLU A 63 5.17 7.39 10.66
N ASP A 64 5.59 7.00 9.45
CA ASP A 64 7.00 6.77 9.17
C ASP A 64 7.76 8.08 8.95
N GLU A 65 8.81 8.32 9.74
CA GLU A 65 9.63 9.52 9.64
C GLU A 65 10.45 9.57 8.35
N ASN A 66 10.75 8.43 7.73
CA ASN A 66 11.60 8.36 6.55
C ASN A 66 10.80 8.57 5.26
N GLU A 67 11.07 9.68 4.56
CA GLU A 67 10.39 10.05 3.32
C GLU A 67 10.50 8.99 2.20
N ALA A 68 11.62 8.27 2.10
CA ALA A 68 11.77 7.24 1.07
C ALA A 68 10.88 6.03 1.36
N VAL A 69 10.66 5.69 2.63
CA VAL A 69 9.72 4.63 3.03
C VAL A 69 8.29 5.07 2.74
N ARG A 70 7.91 6.31 3.11
CA ARG A 70 6.60 6.89 2.78
C ARG A 70 6.35 6.94 1.28
N GLN A 71 7.32 7.37 0.48
CA GLN A 71 7.22 7.43 -0.97
C GLN A 71 6.92 6.05 -1.58
N GLN A 72 7.59 4.98 -1.12
CA GLN A 72 7.29 3.64 -1.63
C GLN A 72 5.90 3.13 -1.23
N ALA A 73 5.41 3.50 -0.04
CA ALA A 73 4.05 3.17 0.38
C ALA A 73 3.01 3.89 -0.49
N LEU A 74 3.23 5.17 -0.79
CA LEU A 74 2.38 5.94 -1.68
C LEU A 74 2.35 5.35 -3.10
N GLU A 75 3.48 4.87 -3.59
CA GLU A 75 3.55 4.21 -4.91
C GLU A 75 2.69 2.95 -4.96
N ILE A 76 2.71 2.11 -3.91
CA ILE A 76 1.83 0.93 -3.84
C ILE A 76 0.37 1.35 -3.86
N ILE A 77 -0.02 2.33 -3.04
CA ILE A 77 -1.42 2.82 -3.01
C ILE A 77 -1.83 3.42 -4.35
N SER A 78 -0.93 4.14 -5.03
CA SER A 78 -1.22 4.77 -6.32
C SER A 78 -1.41 3.75 -7.44
N ASN A 79 -0.67 2.65 -7.42
CA ASN A 79 -0.81 1.56 -8.40
C ASN A 79 -1.95 0.60 -8.06
N HIS A 80 -2.37 0.54 -6.79
CA HIS A 80 -3.43 -0.34 -6.29
C HIS A 80 -4.45 0.45 -5.47
N PRO A 81 -5.16 1.41 -6.10
CA PRO A 81 -6.10 2.26 -5.41
C PRO A 81 -7.24 1.46 -4.79
N MET A 82 -7.53 1.71 -3.52
CA MET A 82 -8.69 1.15 -2.80
C MET A 82 -9.44 2.29 -2.13
N GLU A 83 -10.77 2.24 -2.05
CA GLU A 83 -11.57 3.32 -1.43
C GLU A 83 -11.08 3.68 -0.01
N LYS A 84 -10.64 2.68 0.75
CA LYS A 84 -10.11 2.86 2.11
C LYS A 84 -8.84 3.73 2.18
N SER A 85 -8.10 3.91 1.08
CA SER A 85 -6.92 4.78 1.05
C SER A 85 -7.26 6.25 0.81
N LEU A 86 -8.51 6.59 0.46
CA LEU A 86 -8.91 7.98 0.21
C LEU A 86 -8.64 8.92 1.39
N PRO A 87 -8.99 8.56 2.65
CA PRO A 87 -8.74 9.46 3.79
C PRO A 87 -7.24 9.73 4.00
N VAL A 88 -6.39 8.72 3.85
CA VAL A 88 -4.94 8.93 4.01
C VAL A 88 -4.38 9.77 2.88
N LEU A 89 -4.85 9.61 1.63
CA LEU A 89 -4.40 10.43 0.50
C LEU A 89 -4.79 11.90 0.70
N GLN A 90 -5.99 12.18 1.21
CA GLN A 90 -6.42 13.52 1.60
C GLN A 90 -5.50 14.13 2.65
N ILE A 91 -5.21 13.40 3.73
CA ILE A 91 -4.32 13.86 4.81
C ILE A 91 -2.90 14.12 4.26
N VAL A 92 -2.31 13.13 3.59
CA VAL A 92 -0.94 13.19 3.08
C VAL A 92 -0.78 14.29 2.04
N SER A 93 -1.76 14.53 1.17
CA SER A 93 -1.69 15.59 0.15
C SER A 93 -1.56 17.01 0.73
N VAL A 94 -1.93 17.20 2.00
CA VAL A 94 -1.89 18.51 2.67
C VAL A 94 -0.81 18.56 3.75
N MET A 95 -0.61 17.46 4.47
CA MET A 95 0.12 17.45 5.74
C MET A 95 1.50 16.79 5.68
N ASP A 96 1.86 16.05 4.62
CA ASP A 96 3.21 15.46 4.54
C ASP A 96 4.28 16.56 4.48
N GLU A 97 5.39 16.36 5.19
CA GLU A 97 6.51 17.29 5.21
C GLU A 97 7.24 17.37 3.86
N ASN A 98 7.17 16.31 3.06
CA ASN A 98 7.82 16.24 1.76
C ASN A 98 6.86 16.71 0.65
N GLU A 99 7.23 17.81 -0.02
CA GLU A 99 6.44 18.42 -1.10
C GLU A 99 6.14 17.46 -2.27
N TYR A 100 7.09 16.58 -2.61
CA TYR A 100 6.89 15.60 -3.68
C TYR A 100 5.82 14.57 -3.28
N ILE A 101 5.83 14.10 -2.03
CA ILE A 101 4.82 13.17 -1.51
C ILE A 101 3.44 13.84 -1.48
N LYS A 102 3.35 15.12 -1.04
CA LYS A 102 2.10 15.89 -1.09
C LYS A 102 1.52 15.97 -2.50
N ALA A 103 2.35 16.39 -3.46
CA ALA A 103 1.94 16.54 -4.85
C ALA A 103 1.47 15.20 -5.44
N GLN A 104 2.24 14.12 -5.20
CA GLN A 104 1.88 12.80 -5.70
C GLN A 104 0.58 12.28 -5.07
N ALA A 105 0.36 12.49 -3.77
CA ALA A 105 -0.88 12.09 -3.10
C ALA A 105 -2.10 12.84 -3.65
N ALA A 106 -1.95 14.15 -3.93
CA ALA A 106 -3.00 14.95 -4.57
C ALA A 106 -3.33 14.45 -5.98
N MET A 107 -2.32 14.12 -6.78
CA MET A 107 -2.50 13.54 -8.12
C MET A 107 -3.21 12.18 -8.07
N THR A 108 -2.81 11.31 -7.14
CA THR A 108 -3.43 10.01 -6.94
C THR A 108 -4.89 10.15 -6.50
N LEU A 109 -5.19 11.08 -5.59
CA LEU A 109 -6.56 11.37 -5.15
C LEU A 109 -7.43 11.87 -6.31
N GLN A 110 -6.91 12.77 -7.14
CA GLN A 110 -7.61 13.28 -8.32
C GLN A 110 -7.89 12.17 -9.33
N SER A 111 -6.89 11.34 -9.63
CA SER A 111 -7.02 10.19 -10.53
C SER A 111 -8.05 9.18 -10.03
N PHE A 112 -8.14 8.97 -8.71
CA PHE A 112 -9.15 8.10 -8.12
C PHE A 112 -10.56 8.65 -8.37
N ARG A 113 -10.77 9.94 -8.14
CA ARG A 113 -12.07 10.60 -8.35
C ARG A 113 -12.50 10.51 -9.82
N GLU A 114 -11.56 10.76 -10.73
CA GLU A 114 -11.73 10.58 -12.18
C GLU A 114 -12.18 9.17 -12.56
N SER A 115 -11.63 8.15 -11.92
CA SER A 115 -11.96 6.75 -12.23
C SER A 115 -13.35 6.32 -11.73
N VAL A 116 -13.85 6.95 -10.66
CA VAL A 116 -15.13 6.61 -10.03
C VAL A 116 -16.28 7.44 -10.60
N ASP A 117 -16.03 8.69 -10.95
CA ASP A 117 -17.01 9.61 -11.52
C ASP A 117 -16.33 10.57 -12.52
N PRO A 118 -16.26 10.19 -13.81
CA PRO A 118 -15.63 11.02 -14.85
C PRO A 118 -16.27 12.40 -15.02
N ASP A 119 -17.53 12.57 -14.60
CA ASP A 119 -18.31 13.79 -14.79
C ASP A 119 -18.21 14.76 -13.59
N ALA A 120 -17.63 14.33 -12.46
CA ALA A 120 -17.51 15.13 -11.23
C ALA A 120 -16.48 16.29 -11.31
N ILE A 121 -15.78 16.46 -12.43
CA ILE A 121 -14.69 17.45 -12.61
C ILE A 121 -15.18 18.71 -13.31
N GLU A 122 -16.40 18.71 -13.87
CA GLU A 122 -17.05 19.95 -14.32
C GLU A 122 -17.57 20.77 -13.13
N VAL A 123 -16.66 21.36 -12.36
CA VAL A 123 -16.99 22.56 -11.59
C VAL A 123 -15.90 23.61 -11.82
N LYS A 124 -16.36 24.70 -12.44
CA LYS A 124 -15.66 25.92 -12.84
C LYS A 124 -14.73 26.52 -11.80
#